data_AF-A0A953UFW0-F1
#
_entry.id   AF-A0A953UFW0-F1
#
_cell.length_a   1.000
_cell.length_b   1.000
_cell.length_c   1.000
_cell.angle_alpha   90.00
_cell.angle_beta   90.00
_cell.angle_gamma   90.00
#
_symmetry.space_group_name_H-M   'P 1'
#
loop_
_entity.id
_entity.type
_entity.pdbx_description
1 polymer ?
#
loop_
_entity_poly.entity_id
_entity_poly.type
_entity_poly.pdbx_seq_one_letter_code
_entity_poly.pdbx_strand_id
1 'polypeptide(L)' 'MFRSIGLPELLVILVVAVLLFGGKKIPEVAKGLGEGIKNFKNAMKSEEQKVDEKKQA' A
#
# COMPACT_ATOMS: atom_id res chain seq x y z
N MET A 1 19.39 18.97 17.88
CA MET A 1 17.94 19.23 18.02
C MET A 1 17.05 18.46 17.02
N PHE A 2 17.58 17.72 16.04
CA PHE A 2 16.76 17.06 14.99
C PHE A 2 17.21 15.63 14.67
N ARG A 3 17.50 14.79 15.68
CA ARG A 3 18.21 13.52 15.41
C ARG A 3 17.31 12.33 15.03
N SER A 4 16.00 12.49 15.10
CA SER A 4 15.06 11.52 14.59
C SER A 4 13.83 12.28 14.16
N ILE A 5 13.42 12.14 12.89
CA ILE A 5 12.04 12.43 12.50
C ILE A 5 11.19 11.56 13.41
N GLY A 6 10.69 12.18 14.47
CA GLY A 6 9.95 11.47 15.50
C GLY A 6 8.53 11.21 15.01
N LEU A 7 7.83 10.35 15.74
CA LEU A 7 6.36 10.29 15.67
C LEU A 7 5.69 11.67 15.63
N PRO A 8 6.11 12.69 16.41
CA PRO A 8 5.51 14.03 16.33
C PRO A 8 5.65 14.71 14.96
N GLU A 9 6.83 14.76 14.35
CA GLU A 9 6.97 15.34 12.99
C GLU A 9 6.14 14.59 11.96
N LEU A 10 6.10 13.25 12.03
CA LEU A 10 5.29 12.45 11.11
C LEU A 10 3.80 12.78 11.26
N LEU A 11 3.33 12.99 12.48
CA LEU A 11 1.94 13.36 12.78
C LEU A 11 1.59 14.74 12.19
N VAL A 12 2.50 15.71 12.31
CA VAL A 12 2.31 17.05 11.72
C VAL A 12 2.21 16.95 10.20
N ILE A 13 3.10 16.20 9.56
CA ILE A 13 3.06 15.97 8.11
C ILE A 13 1.73 15.30 7.70
N LEU A 14 1.29 14.31 8.47
CA LEU A 14 0.04 13.59 8.22
C LEU A 14 -1.17 14.53 8.33
N VAL A 15 -1.20 15.40 9.33
CA VAL A 15 -2.25 16.42 9.49
C VAL A 15 -2.27 17.38 8.29
N VAL A 16 -1.11 17.88 7.85
CA VAL A 16 -1.02 18.75 6.67
C VAL A 16 -1.51 18.02 5.41
N ALA A 17 -1.09 16.75 5.21
CA ALA A 17 -1.56 15.94 4.10
C ALA A 17 -3.09 15.74 4.13
N VAL A 18 -3.67 15.50 5.31
CA VAL A 18 -5.12 15.38 5.49
C VAL A 18 -5.85 16.70 5.19
N LEU A 19 -5.25 17.86 5.50
CA LEU A 19 -5.84 19.16 5.15
C LEU A 19 -5.80 19.43 3.64
N LEU A 20 -4.72 19.05 2.94
CA LEU A 20 -4.58 19.23 1.50
C LEU A 20 -5.47 18.28 0.68
N PHE A 21 -5.47 16.99 1.04
CA PHE A 21 -6.21 15.96 0.32
C PHE A 21 -7.64 15.80 0.85
N GLY A 22 -7.92 16.22 2.08
CA GLY A 22 -9.16 15.96 2.79
C GLY A 22 -9.18 14.56 3.42
N GLY A 23 -9.73 14.44 4.64
CA GLY A 23 -9.80 13.17 5.37
C GLY A 23 -10.56 12.04 4.66
N LYS A 24 -11.36 12.37 3.64
CA LYS A 24 -12.10 11.40 2.82
C LYS A 24 -11.28 10.82 1.66
N LYS A 25 -10.26 11.53 1.14
CA LYS A 25 -9.46 11.04 0.00
C LYS A 25 -8.41 10.01 0.39
N ILE A 26 -7.84 10.13 1.59
CA ILE A 26 -6.87 9.15 2.13
C ILE A 26 -7.45 7.71 2.12
N PRO A 27 -8.64 7.43 2.69
CA PRO A 27 -9.21 6.08 2.67
C PRO A 27 -9.64 5.63 1.27
N GLU A 28 -10.05 6.56 0.39
CA GLU A 28 -10.40 6.25 -1.00
C GLU A 28 -9.17 5.79 -1.81
N VAL A 29 -8.05 6.52 -1.69
CA VAL A 29 -6.77 6.15 -2.30
C VAL A 29 -6.22 4.86 -1.70
N ALA A 30 -6.30 4.68 -0.38
CA ALA A 30 -5.86 3.46 0.29
C ALA A 30 -6.67 2.23 -0.15
N LYS A 31 -7.99 2.37 -0.33
CA LYS A 31 -8.83 1.29 -0.88
C LYS A 31 -8.41 0.93 -2.31
N GLY A 32 -8.27 1.92 -3.19
CA GLY A 32 -7.85 1.69 -4.58
C GLY A 32 -6.47 1.02 -4.69
N LEU A 33 -5.48 1.51 -3.92
CA LEU A 33 -4.15 0.88 -3.84
C LEU A 33 -4.22 -0.53 -3.24
N GLY A 34 -5.00 -0.73 -2.18
CA GLY A 34 -5.16 -2.02 -1.53
C GLY A 34 -5.76 -3.09 -2.46
N GLU A 35 -6.79 -2.72 -3.21
CA GLU A 35 -7.39 -3.60 -4.22
C GLU A 35 -6.41 -3.89 -5.36
N GLY A 36 -5.68 -2.88 -5.85
CA GLY A 36 -4.65 -3.06 -6.87
C GLY A 36 -3.54 -4.02 -6.44
N ILE A 37 -3.00 -3.84 -5.22
CA ILE A 37 -1.97 -4.72 -4.66
C ILE A 37 -2.52 -6.14 -4.45
N LYS A 38 -3.77 -6.28 -3.97
CA LYS A 38 -4.41 -7.59 -3.77
C LYS A 38 -4.58 -8.33 -5.09
N ASN A 39 -5.08 -7.67 -6.14
CA ASN A 39 -5.24 -8.26 -7.46
C ASN A 39 -3.89 -8.60 -8.09
N PHE A 40 -2.89 -7.73 -7.95
CA PHE A 40 -1.54 -7.99 -8.42
C PHE A 40 -0.95 -9.23 -7.75
N LYS A 41 -1.04 -9.32 -6.42
CA LYS A 41 -0.55 -10.48 -5.66
C LYS A 41 -1.27 -11.77 -6.05
N ASN A 42 -2.58 -11.72 -6.27
CA ASN A 42 -3.36 -12.89 -6.70
C ASN A 42 -2.94 -13.37 -8.09
N ALA A 43 -2.77 -12.45 -9.05
CA ALA A 43 -2.33 -12.78 -10.39
C ALA A 43 -0.94 -13.44 -10.40
N MET A 44 0.02 -12.88 -9.66
CA MET A 44 1.35 -13.47 -9.53
C MET A 44 1.34 -14.85 -8.88
N LYS A 45 0.51 -15.06 -7.85
CA LYS A 45 0.40 -16.35 -7.16
C LYS A 45 -0.23 -17.43 -8.06
N SER A 46 -1.21 -17.06 -8.89
CA SER A 46 -1.80 -17.97 -9.88
C SER A 46 -0.84 -18.33 -11.01
N GLU A 47 0.08 -17.45 -11.40
CA GLU A 47 1.16 -17.80 -12.33
C GLU A 47 2.19 -18.73 -11.69
N GLU A 48 2.63 -18.42 -10.47
CA GLU A 48 3.63 -19.24 -9.76
C GLU A 48 3.12 -20.67 -9.51
N GLN A 49 1.84 -20.82 -9.18
CA GLN A 49 1.20 -22.12 -8.98
C GLN A 49 1.03 -22.92 -10.30
N LYS A 50 0.93 -22.25 -11.45
CA LYS A 50 0.88 -22.90 -12.78
C LYS A 50 2.26 -23.35 -13.29
N VAL A 51 3.34 -22.72 -12.83
CA VAL A 51 4.71 -23.09 -13.20
C VAL A 51 5.17 -24.36 -12.48
N ASP A 52 4.70 -24.61 -11.25
CA ASP A 52 5.05 -25.79 -10.46
C ASP A 52 4.40 -27.09 -10.99
N GLU A 53 3.17 -27.00 -11.50
CA GLU A 53 2.42 -28.16 -12.04
C GLU A 53 2.96 -28.64 -13.40
N LYS A 54 3.64 -27.77 -14.15
CA LYS A 54 4.22 -28.11 -15.47
C LYS A 54 5.60 -28.75 -15.41
N LYS A 55 6.22 -28.84 -14.23
CA LYS A 55 7.59 -29.35 -14.04
C LYS A 55 7.64 -30.78 -13.48
N GLN A 56 6.49 -31.38 -13.21
CA GLN A 56 6.34 -32.76 -12.71
C GLN A 56 5.73 -33.74 -13.74
N ALA A 57 5.53 -33.31 -14.99
CA ALA A 57 5.05 -34.16 -16.10
C ALA A 57 6.16 -34.41 -17.14
#